data_AF-A0A6B3EJN1-F1
#
_entry.id   AF-A0A6B3EJN1-F1
#
_cell.length_a   1.000
_cell.length_b   1.000
_cell.length_c   1.000
_cell.angle_alpha   90.00
_cell.angle_beta   90.00
_cell.angle_gamma   90.00
#
_symmetry.space_group_name_H-M   'P 1'
#
loop_
_entity.id
_entity.type
_entity.pdbx_description
1 polymer ?
#
loop_
_entity_poly.entity_id
_entity_poly.type
_entity_poly.pdbx_seq_one_letter_code
_entity_poly.pdbx_strand_id
1 'polypeptide(L)'
;TANATHEVAQSVAPTARIVYVDHDPIVLAHARALLTSGPEGATDYVHGDLADAPTVLAEAAKTLDLTQPVAVLILSTLGHVPDSEAAHALLRSYLDALP
;
A
#
# COMPACT_ATOMS: atom_id res chain seq x y z
N THR A 1 -2.91 -15.22 -15.77
CA THR A 1 -2.71 -13.76 -15.85
C THR A 1 -2.05 -13.31 -14.56
N ALA A 2 -1.14 -12.34 -14.62
CA ALA A 2 -0.63 -11.70 -13.40
C ALA A 2 -1.62 -10.59 -13.04
N ASN A 3 -2.49 -10.84 -12.07
CA ASN A 3 -3.49 -9.87 -11.63
C ASN A 3 -2.86 -8.94 -10.58
N ALA A 4 -3.25 -7.67 -10.57
CA ALA A 4 -2.83 -6.73 -9.54
C ALA A 4 -3.51 -7.06 -8.20
N THR A 5 -2.89 -6.65 -7.08
CA THR A 5 -3.40 -6.92 -5.72
C THR A 5 -4.86 -6.49 -5.55
N HIS A 6 -5.23 -5.29 -6.02
CA HIS A 6 -6.60 -4.79 -5.92
C HIS A 6 -7.58 -5.62 -6.75
N GLU A 7 -7.21 -6.07 -7.95
CA GLU A 7 -8.05 -6.93 -8.78
C GLU A 7 -8.34 -8.26 -8.08
N VAL A 8 -7.30 -8.87 -7.47
CA VAL A 8 -7.47 -10.11 -6.71
C VAL A 8 -8.37 -9.87 -5.49
N ALA A 9 -8.09 -8.84 -4.69
CA ALA A 9 -8.87 -8.52 -3.50
C ALA A 9 -10.34 -8.22 -3.85
N GLN A 10 -10.59 -7.40 -4.87
CA GLN A 10 -11.92 -6.99 -5.30
C GLN A 10 -12.69 -8.10 -6.01
N SER A 11 -12.01 -9.10 -6.60
CA SER A 11 -12.67 -10.30 -7.11
C SER A 11 -13.32 -11.15 -6.00
N VAL A 12 -12.82 -11.04 -4.77
CA VAL A 12 -13.35 -11.75 -3.59
C VAL A 12 -14.29 -10.85 -2.79
N ALA A 13 -13.92 -9.58 -2.60
CA ALA A 13 -14.69 -8.58 -1.87
C ALA A 13 -14.71 -7.27 -2.67
N PRO A 14 -15.76 -6.99 -3.47
CA PRO A 14 -15.81 -5.81 -4.35
C PRO A 14 -15.62 -4.46 -3.65
N THR A 15 -15.93 -4.39 -2.36
CA THR A 15 -15.75 -3.20 -1.50
C THR A 15 -14.33 -3.01 -0.98
N ALA A 16 -13.40 -3.93 -1.27
CA ALA A 16 -12.02 -3.86 -0.82
C ALA A 16 -11.35 -2.57 -1.30
N ARG A 17 -10.63 -1.94 -0.37
CA ARG A 17 -9.90 -0.69 -0.58
C ARG A 17 -8.40 -0.93 -0.46
N ILE A 18 -7.65 -0.42 -1.42
CA ILE A 18 -6.21 -0.67 -1.53
C ILE A 18 -5.49 0.66 -1.73
N VAL A 19 -4.41 0.87 -0.99
CA VAL A 19 -3.49 1.99 -1.19
C VAL A 19 -2.13 1.42 -1.55
N TYR A 20 -1.62 1.81 -2.71
CA TYR A 20 -0.26 1.49 -3.16
C TYR A 20 0.71 2.58 -2.74
N VAL A 21 1.96 2.21 -2.48
CA VAL A 21 3.01 3.15 -2.04
C VAL A 21 4.29 2.80 -2.79
N ASP A 22 4.87 3.79 -3.47
CA ASP A 22 6.18 3.67 -4.10
C ASP A 22 6.79 5.07 -4.31
N HIS A 23 8.11 5.19 -4.18
CA HIS A 23 8.82 6.47 -4.32
C HIS A 23 9.31 6.72 -5.76
N ASP A 24 9.28 5.72 -6.65
CA ASP A 24 9.75 5.83 -8.03
C ASP A 24 8.74 6.64 -8.88
N PRO A 25 9.15 7.80 -9.41
CA PRO A 25 8.29 8.63 -10.25
C PRO A 25 7.83 7.93 -11.54
N ILE A 26 8.55 6.91 -12.02
CA ILE A 26 8.15 6.10 -13.18
C ILE A 26 6.93 5.26 -12.85
N VAL A 27 6.89 4.68 -11.64
CA VAL A 27 5.76 3.87 -11.17
C VAL A 27 4.51 4.72 -11.06
N LEU A 28 4.60 5.95 -10.55
CA LEU A 28 3.45 6.87 -10.46
C LEU A 28 2.78 7.12 -11.82
N ALA A 29 3.58 7.29 -12.89
CA ALA A 29 3.07 7.53 -14.23
C ALA A 29 2.31 6.31 -14.79
N HIS A 30 2.71 5.09 -14.43
CA HIS A 30 2.04 3.85 -14.85
C HIS A 30 0.88 3.47 -13.92
N ALA A 31 1.00 3.75 -12.63
CA ALA A 31 0.02 3.43 -11.60
C ALA A 31 -1.32 4.10 -11.86
N ARG A 32 -1.33 5.38 -12.24
CA ARG A 32 -2.60 6.10 -12.54
C ARG A 32 -3.39 5.49 -13.71
N ALA A 33 -2.73 4.80 -14.64
CA ALA A 33 -3.39 4.16 -15.77
C ALA A 33 -3.91 2.74 -15.44
N LEU A 34 -3.33 2.08 -14.43
CA LEU A 34 -3.56 0.67 -14.12
C LEU A 34 -4.32 0.44 -12.80
N LEU A 35 -4.33 1.40 -11.90
CA LEU A 35 -5.02 1.30 -10.60
C LEU A 35 -6.47 1.76 -10.72
N THR A 36 -7.25 1.02 -11.50
CA THR A 36 -8.68 1.28 -11.68
C THR A 36 -9.52 0.35 -10.82
N SER A 37 -10.26 0.92 -9.88
CA SER A 37 -11.23 0.19 -9.06
C SER A 37 -12.64 0.25 -9.66
N GLY A 38 -13.45 -0.76 -9.37
CA GLY A 38 -14.91 -0.67 -9.52
C GLY A 38 -15.53 0.35 -8.55
N PRO A 39 -16.79 0.75 -8.76
CA PRO A 39 -17.43 1.83 -8.00
C PRO A 39 -17.69 1.51 -6.52
N GLU A 40 -17.67 0.24 -6.13
CA GLU A 40 -17.90 -0.20 -4.75
C GLU A 40 -16.62 -0.19 -3.90
N GLY A 41 -15.46 -0.35 -4.54
CA GLY A 41 -14.15 -0.35 -3.90
C GLY A 41 -13.41 0.97 -4.07
N ALA A 42 -12.13 0.98 -3.71
CA ALA A 42 -11.26 2.11 -4.00
C ALA A 42 -9.82 1.66 -4.19
N THR A 43 -9.11 2.34 -5.09
CA THR A 43 -7.66 2.24 -5.25
C THR A 43 -7.07 3.63 -5.22
N ASP A 44 -6.00 3.80 -4.46
CA ASP A 44 -5.24 5.04 -4.42
C ASP A 44 -3.74 4.75 -4.43
N TYR A 45 -2.94 5.78 -4.69
CA TYR A 45 -1.51 5.70 -4.76
C TYR A 45 -0.86 6.85 -3.99
N VAL A 46 -0.01 6.50 -3.03
CA VAL A 46 0.84 7.43 -2.31
C VAL A 46 2.22 7.44 -2.96
N HIS A 47 2.59 8.58 -3.53
CA HIS A 47 3.98 8.81 -3.91
C HIS A 47 4.78 9.17 -2.66
N GLY A 48 5.56 8.22 -2.16
CA GLY A 48 6.30 8.41 -0.92
C GLY A 48 7.28 7.29 -0.62
N ASP A 49 8.24 7.56 0.25
CA ASP A 49 9.14 6.55 0.77
C ASP A 49 8.41 5.72 1.84
N LEU A 50 8.37 4.40 1.67
CA LEU A 50 7.77 3.50 2.65
C LEU A 50 8.49 3.54 4.01
N ALA A 51 9.73 4.01 4.07
CA ALA A 51 10.41 4.23 5.34
C ALA A 51 9.77 5.35 6.20
N ASP A 52 9.05 6.29 5.58
CA ASP A 52 8.28 7.32 6.27
C ASP A 52 6.83 6.87 6.53
N ALA A 53 6.71 5.85 7.38
CA ALA A 53 5.41 5.25 7.72
C ALA A 53 4.37 6.27 8.22
N PRO A 54 4.69 7.29 9.07
CA PRO A 54 3.71 8.30 9.48
C PRO A 54 3.10 9.06 8.31
N THR A 55 3.92 9.52 7.35
CA THR A 55 3.44 10.23 6.15
C THR A 55 2.60 9.29 5.28
N VAL A 56 3.07 8.07 5.06
CA VAL A 56 2.35 7.08 4.24
C VAL A 56 0.99 6.74 4.85
N LEU A 57 0.91 6.51 6.15
CA LEU A 57 -0.33 6.19 6.85
C LEU A 57 -1.31 7.37 6.86
N ALA A 58 -0.82 8.60 7.06
CA ALA A 58 -1.66 9.79 7.00
C ALA A 58 -2.30 9.97 5.61
N GLU A 59 -1.56 9.71 4.54
CA GLU A 59 -2.09 9.76 3.18
C GLU A 59 -3.03 8.57 2.89
N ALA A 60 -2.65 7.36 3.33
CA ALA A 60 -3.48 6.17 3.16
C ALA A 60 -4.85 6.28 3.87
N ALA A 61 -4.90 6.97 5.01
CA ALA A 61 -6.13 7.21 5.78
C ALA A 61 -7.19 8.04 5.01
N LYS A 62 -6.82 8.70 3.91
CA LYS A 62 -7.78 9.38 3.02
C LYS A 62 -8.66 8.38 2.27
N THR A 63 -8.18 7.15 2.09
CA THR A 63 -8.85 6.08 1.36
C THR A 63 -9.25 4.92 2.28
N LEU A 64 -8.40 4.56 3.25
CA LEU A 64 -8.61 3.46 4.19
C LEU A 64 -9.16 3.96 5.54
N ASP A 65 -10.04 3.16 6.16
CA ASP A 65 -10.39 3.33 7.57
C ASP A 65 -9.37 2.58 8.44
N LEU A 66 -8.38 3.30 8.95
CA LEU A 66 -7.30 2.72 9.77
C LEU A 66 -7.75 2.36 11.20
N THR A 67 -9.02 2.54 11.55
CA THR A 67 -9.59 2.02 12.82
C THR A 67 -10.06 0.57 12.70
N GLN A 68 -10.10 0.03 11.48
CA GLN A 68 -10.39 -1.37 11.19
C GLN A 68 -9.12 -2.14 10.83
N PRO A 69 -9.12 -3.49 10.91
CA PRO A 69 -7.95 -4.29 10.54
C PRO A 69 -7.46 -4.00 9.12
N VAL A 70 -6.17 -3.73 8.98
CA VAL A 70 -5.51 -3.45 7.70
C VAL A 70 -4.41 -4.48 7.44
N ALA A 71 -4.41 -5.07 6.24
CA ALA A 71 -3.31 -5.92 5.80
C ALA A 71 -2.20 -5.06 5.18
N VAL A 72 -0.97 -5.21 5.69
CA VAL A 72 0.22 -4.57 5.13
C VAL A 72 0.98 -5.57 4.25
N LEU A 73 1.15 -5.23 2.98
CA LEU A 73 1.84 -6.06 1.98
C LEU A 73 3.12 -5.36 1.51
N ILE A 74 4.28 -5.81 1.99
CA ILE A 74 5.58 -5.32 1.53
C ILE A 74 6.17 -6.35 0.56
N LEU A 75 6.03 -6.09 -0.74
CA LEU A 75 6.38 -7.04 -1.80
C LEU A 75 7.54 -6.51 -2.64
N SER A 76 8.59 -7.32 -2.82
CA SER A 76 9.76 -7.01 -3.66
C SER A 76 10.53 -5.70 -3.34
N THR A 77 10.26 -5.06 -2.19
CA THR A 77 10.92 -3.81 -1.78
C THR A 77 11.96 -4.00 -0.69
N LEU A 78 11.85 -5.04 0.15
CA LEU A 78 12.78 -5.28 1.28
C LEU A 78 14.24 -5.46 0.86
N GLY A 79 14.52 -5.84 -0.39
CA GLY A 79 15.90 -5.91 -0.91
C GLY A 79 16.61 -4.56 -1.03
N HIS A 80 15.87 -3.44 -0.94
CA HIS A 80 16.41 -2.08 -0.95
C HIS A 80 16.67 -1.53 0.46
N VAL A 81 16.31 -2.29 1.50
CA VAL A 81 16.54 -1.90 2.88
C VAL A 81 17.98 -2.28 3.28
N PRO A 82 18.71 -1.45 4.04
CA PRO A 82 20.14 -1.63 4.27
C PRO A 82 20.53 -2.97 4.91
N ASP A 83 19.70 -3.45 5.84
CA ASP A 83 19.89 -4.70 6.56
C ASP A 83 18.57 -5.23 7.14
N SER A 84 18.65 -6.39 7.79
CA SER A 84 17.50 -7.02 8.43
C SER A 84 16.96 -6.22 9.62
N GLU A 85 17.80 -5.51 10.37
CA GLU A 85 17.34 -4.73 11.51
C GLU A 85 16.45 -3.57 11.06
N ALA A 86 16.89 -2.84 10.03
CA ALA A 86 16.12 -1.80 9.39
C ALA A 86 14.82 -2.34 8.76
N ALA A 87 14.84 -3.54 8.17
CA ALA A 87 13.63 -4.17 7.64
C ALA A 87 12.60 -4.51 8.74
N HIS A 88 13.07 -5.00 9.89
CA HIS A 88 12.19 -5.22 11.04
C HIS A 88 11.68 -3.93 11.66
N ALA A 89 12.50 -2.88 11.71
CA ALA A 89 12.09 -1.55 12.20
C ALA A 89 11.00 -0.95 11.30
N LEU A 90 11.17 -1.05 9.98
CA LEU A 90 10.18 -0.68 8.98
C LEU A 90 8.86 -1.44 9.15
N LEU A 91 8.91 -2.77 9.28
CA LEU A 91 7.69 -3.55 9.49
C LEU A 91 6.98 -3.17 10.79
N ARG A 92 7.74 -2.97 11.87
CA ARG A 92 7.19 -2.54 13.17
C ARG A 92 6.52 -1.17 13.11
N SER A 93 7.09 -0.20 12.38
CA SER A 93 6.48 1.14 12.30
C SER A 93 5.08 1.14 11.68
N TYR A 94 4.80 0.21 10.76
CA TYR A 94 3.45 0.00 10.24
C TYR A 94 2.57 -0.81 11.19
N LEU A 95 3.08 -1.92 11.73
CA LEU A 95 2.29 -2.80 12.60
C LEU A 95 1.90 -2.14 13.93
N ASP A 96 2.77 -1.33 14.51
CA ASP A 96 2.51 -0.63 15.78
C ASP A 96 1.47 0.51 15.63
N ALA A 97 1.28 1.00 14.39
CA ALA A 97 0.36 2.09 14.08
C ALA A 97 -1.03 1.62 13.60
N LEU A 98 -1.20 0.30 13.41
CA LEU A 98 -2.43 -0.31 12.90
C LEU A 98 -3.04 -1.24 13.97
N PRO A 99 -4.38 -1.40 13.97
CA PRO A 99 -5.09 -2.20 14.97
C PRO A 99 -4.92 -3.73 14.79
#